data_AF-A0A2V9T1T1-F1
#
_entry.id   AF-A0A2V9T1T1-F1
#
_cell.length_a   1.000
_cell.length_b   1.000
_cell.length_c   1.000
_cell.angle_alpha   90.00
_cell.angle_beta   90.00
_cell.angle_gamma   90.00
#
_symmetry.space_group_name_H-M   'P 1'
#
loop_
_entity.id
_entity.type
_entity.pdbx_description
1 polymer ?
#
loop_
_entity_poly.entity_id
_entity_poly.type
_entity_poly.pdbx_seq_one_letter_code
_entity_poly.pdbx_strand_id
1 'polypeptide(L)'
;MLSRSVFYRSSERKASAMKGFQWAIATLILALAQCAYADGVLTFNITQASVPIFPNEAGDNEFFTFSGPAGSMFGGGTAVCAWCVEGTAFAPGSSLNPNIDILTFDSVQGSLRFGGQNHDVVVLFNSSIGTDFFTFPTNGKSMFTVSLPAFLNPIMGDVDSGQSFNLQIPLGKLVLTFVFVPAKNGSPAFYQFSKGRFALATVPEPGTFGLMASGLAGILGAILRKRDCKSSPTYTLWRR
;
A
#
# COMPACT_ATOMS: atom_id res chain seq x y z
N MET A 1 37.40 53.08 59.20
CA MET A 1 36.80 53.00 57.85
C MET A 1 36.92 51.57 57.33
N LEU A 2 35.99 50.70 57.72
CA LEU A 2 35.75 49.43 57.05
C LEU A 2 34.68 49.68 55.98
N SER A 3 34.65 48.83 54.95
CA SER A 3 33.58 48.71 53.94
C SER A 3 33.89 49.33 52.58
N ARG A 4 34.19 48.44 51.62
CA ARG A 4 33.60 48.42 50.27
C ARG A 4 34.15 47.28 49.40
N SER A 5 35.36 46.78 49.69
CA SER A 5 36.04 45.80 48.83
C SER A 5 35.58 44.35 48.97
N VAL A 6 34.98 43.97 50.11
CA VAL A 6 34.54 42.58 50.37
C VAL A 6 33.17 42.26 49.75
N PHE A 7 32.31 43.27 49.58
CA PHE A 7 30.96 43.07 49.04
C PHE A 7 30.92 42.82 47.52
N TYR A 8 31.82 43.45 46.75
CA TYR A 8 31.85 43.29 45.29
C TYR A 8 32.28 41.90 44.84
N ARG A 9 33.29 41.32 45.51
CA ARG A 9 33.83 39.98 45.18
C ARG A 9 32.87 38.81 45.47
N SER A 10 31.91 39.02 46.37
CA SER A 10 30.86 38.04 46.71
C SER A 10 29.72 38.05 45.69
N SER A 11 29.35 39.24 45.20
CA SER A 11 28.31 39.44 44.18
C SER A 11 28.67 38.81 42.83
N GLU A 12 29.91 39.02 42.36
CA GLU A 12 30.37 38.50 41.06
C GLU A 12 30.50 36.97 41.03
N ARG A 13 30.91 36.34 42.14
CA ARG A 13 30.96 34.87 42.24
C ARG A 13 29.57 34.24 42.18
N LYS A 14 28.58 34.84 42.84
CA LYS A 14 27.18 34.40 42.77
C LYS A 14 26.60 34.54 41.36
N ALA A 15 26.88 35.65 40.68
CA ALA A 15 26.42 35.88 39.31
C ALA A 15 27.06 34.91 38.29
N SER A 16 28.35 34.62 38.42
CA SER A 16 29.05 33.64 37.58
C SER A 16 28.56 32.21 37.83
N ALA A 17 28.29 31.84 39.08
CA ALA A 17 27.75 30.53 39.44
C ALA A 17 26.32 30.32 38.90
N MET A 18 25.45 31.36 38.95
CA MET A 18 24.10 31.30 38.38
C MET A 18 24.11 31.15 36.85
N LYS A 19 25.03 31.81 36.16
CA LYS A 19 25.21 31.63 34.70
C LYS A 19 25.67 30.22 34.36
N GLY A 20 26.66 29.68 35.10
CA GLY A 20 27.13 28.30 34.89
C GLY A 20 26.03 27.25 35.12
N PHE A 21 25.21 27.44 36.14
CA PHE A 21 24.06 26.57 36.43
C PHE A 21 22.97 26.66 35.34
N GLN A 22 22.70 27.87 34.82
CA GLN A 22 21.78 28.05 33.69
C GLN A 22 22.28 27.39 32.40
N TRP A 23 23.57 27.47 32.10
CA TRP A 23 24.17 26.78 30.96
C TRP A 23 24.18 25.26 31.11
N ALA A 24 24.40 24.75 32.33
CA ALA A 24 24.32 23.33 32.65
C ALA A 24 22.89 22.78 32.49
N ILE A 25 21.88 23.54 32.92
CA ILE A 25 20.47 23.18 32.71
C ILE A 25 20.12 23.24 31.22
N ALA A 26 20.53 24.27 30.50
CA ALA A 26 20.25 24.40 29.08
C ALA A 26 20.87 23.26 28.26
N THR A 27 22.10 22.84 28.60
CA THR A 27 22.76 21.69 27.96
C THR A 27 22.14 20.36 28.36
N LEU A 28 21.71 20.20 29.61
CA LEU A 28 20.97 19.02 30.06
C LEU A 28 19.61 18.91 29.35
N ILE A 29 18.87 20.01 29.19
CA ILE A 29 17.61 20.04 28.46
C ILE A 29 17.84 19.74 26.97
N LEU A 30 18.90 20.28 26.36
CA LEU A 30 19.25 19.95 24.97
C LEU A 30 19.61 18.46 24.79
N ALA A 31 20.30 17.87 25.77
CA ALA A 31 20.68 16.46 25.75
C ALA A 31 19.45 15.55 25.98
N LEU A 32 18.54 15.93 26.87
CA LEU A 32 17.31 15.18 27.16
C LEU A 32 16.26 15.34 26.05
N ALA A 33 16.29 16.44 25.28
CA ALA A 33 15.41 16.65 24.13
C ALA A 33 15.67 15.66 22.98
N GLN A 34 16.84 15.00 22.95
CA GLN A 34 17.15 13.96 21.96
C GLN A 34 16.47 12.62 22.24
N CYS A 35 15.86 12.46 23.43
CA CYS A 35 15.22 11.21 23.84
C CYS A 35 13.70 11.18 23.59
N ALA A 36 13.12 12.24 23.03
CA ALA A 36 11.73 12.24 22.60
C ALA A 36 11.61 11.65 21.18
N TYR A 37 11.84 10.34 21.05
CA TYR A 37 11.29 9.62 19.90
C TYR A 37 9.78 9.53 20.12
N ALA A 38 9.02 10.27 19.30
CA ALA A 38 7.62 9.93 19.12
C ALA A 38 7.57 8.52 18.53
N ASP A 39 6.86 7.61 19.19
CA ASP A 39 6.61 6.27 18.69
C ASP A 39 5.73 6.41 17.45
N GLY A 40 6.38 6.49 16.29
CA GLY A 40 5.70 6.71 15.02
C GLY A 40 4.91 5.47 14.64
N VAL A 41 3.65 5.63 14.24
CA VAL A 41 2.86 4.53 13.68
C VAL A 41 3.60 3.96 12.47
N LEU A 42 3.96 2.67 12.53
CA LEU A 42 4.68 1.99 11.47
C LEU A 42 3.86 2.06 10.19
N THR A 43 4.50 2.33 9.06
CA THR A 43 3.81 2.43 7.77
C THR A 43 4.43 1.45 6.78
N PHE A 44 3.60 0.58 6.20
CA PHE A 44 4.02 -0.46 5.26
C PHE A 44 3.39 -0.23 3.89
N ASN A 45 4.24 -0.25 2.86
CA ASN A 45 3.81 -0.09 1.47
C ASN A 45 3.40 -1.45 0.89
N ILE A 46 2.17 -1.52 0.40
CA ILE A 46 1.64 -2.69 -0.29
C ILE A 46 1.98 -2.58 -1.78
N THR A 47 2.63 -3.60 -2.32
CA THR A 47 3.01 -3.68 -3.74
C THR A 47 2.04 -4.53 -4.56
N GLN A 48 1.26 -5.39 -3.90
CA GLN A 48 0.21 -6.19 -4.51
C GLN A 48 -1.03 -6.12 -3.62
N ALA A 49 -2.13 -5.61 -4.15
CA ALA A 49 -3.43 -5.59 -3.48
C ALA A 49 -4.51 -6.14 -4.39
N SER A 50 -5.43 -6.88 -3.79
CA SER A 50 -6.49 -7.58 -4.48
C SER A 50 -7.66 -7.77 -3.53
N VAL A 51 -8.78 -7.12 -3.83
CA VAL A 51 -10.03 -7.19 -3.05
C VAL A 51 -11.17 -7.61 -3.97
N PRO A 52 -11.40 -8.92 -4.18
CA PRO A 52 -12.60 -9.41 -4.87
C PRO A 52 -13.86 -9.13 -4.05
N ILE A 53 -14.92 -8.68 -4.72
CA ILE A 53 -16.22 -8.32 -4.13
C ILE A 53 -17.32 -9.07 -4.87
N PHE A 54 -18.26 -9.66 -4.15
CA PHE A 54 -19.39 -10.41 -4.66
C PHE A 54 -20.71 -9.76 -4.20
N PRO A 55 -21.84 -10.11 -4.84
CA PRO A 55 -23.14 -9.68 -4.36
C PRO A 55 -23.34 -10.09 -2.90
N ASN A 56 -23.79 -9.16 -2.06
CA ASN A 56 -24.11 -9.46 -0.68
C ASN A 56 -25.50 -10.11 -0.61
N GLU A 57 -25.54 -11.37 -0.19
CA GLU A 57 -26.78 -12.16 -0.05
C GLU A 57 -27.22 -12.29 1.42
N ALA A 58 -26.30 -12.22 2.40
CA ALA A 58 -26.60 -12.32 3.84
C ALA A 58 -25.39 -12.12 4.79
N GLY A 59 -24.26 -11.57 4.34
CA GLY A 59 -23.04 -11.52 5.14
C GLY A 59 -21.79 -11.10 4.37
N ASP A 60 -20.64 -11.67 4.76
CA ASP A 60 -19.34 -11.40 4.16
C ASP A 60 -19.35 -11.59 2.64
N ASN A 61 -18.95 -10.56 1.90
CA ASN A 61 -19.03 -10.54 0.44
C ASN A 61 -17.74 -10.09 -0.23
N GLU A 62 -16.67 -9.85 0.52
CA GLU A 62 -15.34 -9.64 -0.02
C GLU A 62 -14.29 -10.53 0.61
N PHE A 63 -13.24 -10.68 -0.17
CA PHE A 63 -11.97 -11.24 0.26
C PHE A 63 -10.89 -10.21 0.01
N PHE A 64 -9.78 -10.30 0.72
CA PHE A 64 -8.63 -9.47 0.43
C PHE A 64 -7.34 -10.27 0.48
N THR A 65 -6.36 -9.77 -0.27
CA THR A 65 -4.99 -10.23 -0.30
C THR A 65 -4.11 -9.00 -0.48
N PHE A 66 -3.26 -8.74 0.50
CA PHE A 66 -2.28 -7.65 0.48
C PHE A 66 -0.89 -8.25 0.65
N SER A 67 0.07 -7.77 -0.13
CA SER A 67 1.45 -8.22 -0.04
C SER A 67 2.40 -7.08 -0.36
N GLY A 68 3.50 -7.04 0.39
CA GLY A 68 4.57 -6.07 0.25
C GLY A 68 5.89 -6.61 0.79
N PRO A 69 6.96 -5.81 0.77
CA PRO A 69 8.27 -6.23 1.25
C PRO A 69 8.29 -6.63 2.73
N ALA A 70 7.40 -6.05 3.54
CA ALA A 70 7.28 -6.36 4.96
C ALA A 70 6.55 -7.68 5.22
N GLY A 71 5.75 -8.19 4.30
CA GLY A 71 4.97 -9.40 4.51
C GLY A 71 3.69 -9.44 3.70
N SER A 72 2.82 -10.36 4.05
CA SER A 72 1.56 -10.59 3.35
C SER A 72 0.45 -10.95 4.32
N MET A 73 -0.76 -10.56 3.96
CA MET A 73 -1.97 -10.86 4.71
C MET A 73 -3.14 -11.09 3.77
N PHE A 74 -4.08 -11.90 4.21
CA PHE A 74 -5.29 -12.23 3.49
C PHE A 74 -6.43 -12.48 4.47
N GLY A 75 -7.65 -12.46 3.97
CA GLY A 75 -8.83 -12.65 4.79
C GLY A 75 -10.10 -12.31 4.04
N GLY A 76 -11.14 -12.01 4.80
CA GLY A 76 -12.45 -11.61 4.29
C GLY A 76 -13.20 -10.74 5.28
N GLY A 77 -14.30 -10.16 4.82
CA GLY A 77 -15.17 -9.29 5.60
C GLY A 77 -16.43 -8.93 4.82
N THR A 78 -16.95 -7.72 5.05
CA THR A 78 -18.08 -7.11 4.33
C THR A 78 -17.76 -5.77 3.64
N ALA A 79 -18.10 -5.67 2.36
CA ALA A 79 -18.15 -4.47 1.55
C ALA A 79 -19.57 -3.89 1.63
N VAL A 80 -19.72 -2.82 2.41
CA VAL A 80 -20.99 -2.12 2.60
C VAL A 80 -21.22 -1.15 1.44
N CYS A 81 -22.06 -1.57 0.50
CA CYS A 81 -22.47 -0.77 -0.65
C CYS A 81 -23.95 -0.98 -0.99
N ALA A 82 -24.67 0.11 -1.28
CA ALA A 82 -26.07 0.04 -1.68
C ALA A 82 -26.28 -0.66 -3.04
N TRP A 83 -25.25 -0.67 -3.89
CA TRP A 83 -25.32 -1.19 -5.25
C TRP A 83 -24.88 -2.65 -5.40
N CYS A 84 -24.22 -3.20 -4.37
CA CYS A 84 -23.65 -4.55 -4.39
C CYS A 84 -24.52 -5.57 -3.66
N VAL A 85 -25.76 -5.22 -3.30
CA VAL A 85 -26.73 -6.13 -2.69
C VAL A 85 -27.40 -6.97 -3.77
N GLU A 86 -27.61 -8.26 -3.50
CA GLU A 86 -28.31 -9.15 -4.41
C GLU A 86 -29.70 -8.59 -4.80
N GLY A 87 -30.11 -8.83 -6.05
CA GLY A 87 -31.39 -8.33 -6.57
C GLY A 87 -31.42 -6.83 -6.93
N THR A 88 -30.36 -6.07 -6.62
CA THR A 88 -30.30 -4.66 -7.04
C THR A 88 -30.25 -4.55 -8.56
N ALA A 89 -31.25 -3.86 -9.13
CA ALA A 89 -31.44 -3.73 -10.57
C ALA A 89 -31.11 -2.32 -11.06
N PHE A 90 -30.35 -2.23 -12.15
CA PHE A 90 -29.96 -0.97 -12.79
C PHE A 90 -30.50 -0.85 -14.21
N ALA A 91 -31.28 0.18 -14.49
CA ALA A 91 -31.81 0.42 -15.83
C ALA A 91 -30.68 0.70 -16.85
N PRO A 92 -30.77 0.21 -18.09
CA PRO A 92 -29.86 0.60 -19.16
C PRO A 92 -29.84 2.13 -19.35
N GLY A 93 -28.66 2.73 -19.48
CA GLY A 93 -28.49 4.18 -19.57
C GLY A 93 -28.51 4.94 -18.24
N SER A 94 -28.75 4.28 -17.11
CA SER A 94 -28.59 4.91 -15.80
C SER A 94 -27.11 5.03 -15.42
N SER A 95 -26.80 5.94 -14.49
CA SER A 95 -25.46 6.08 -13.94
C SER A 95 -25.37 5.45 -12.55
N LEU A 96 -24.21 4.87 -12.24
CA LEU A 96 -23.88 4.35 -10.93
C LEU A 96 -22.58 4.99 -10.43
N ASN A 97 -22.60 5.43 -9.17
CA ASN A 97 -21.38 5.69 -8.41
C ASN A 97 -21.06 4.42 -7.60
N PRO A 98 -20.00 3.67 -7.93
CA PRO A 98 -19.69 2.41 -7.28
C PRO A 98 -18.71 2.57 -6.10
N ASN A 99 -18.79 3.68 -5.35
CA ASN A 99 -18.07 3.83 -4.09
C ASN A 99 -18.51 2.77 -3.07
N ILE A 100 -17.57 2.37 -2.22
CA ILE A 100 -17.80 1.47 -1.09
C ILE A 100 -17.48 2.26 0.16
N ASP A 101 -18.52 2.63 0.90
CA ASP A 101 -18.42 3.56 2.03
C ASP A 101 -17.70 2.92 3.22
N ILE A 102 -17.91 1.62 3.44
CA ILE A 102 -17.25 0.85 4.49
C ILE A 102 -16.82 -0.49 3.92
N LEU A 103 -15.54 -0.80 4.09
CA LEU A 103 -14.93 -2.10 3.85
C LEU A 103 -14.44 -2.61 5.20
N THR A 104 -15.05 -3.69 5.71
CA THR A 104 -14.64 -4.32 6.98
C THR A 104 -13.58 -5.40 6.73
N PHE A 105 -12.95 -5.88 7.79
CA PHE A 105 -11.95 -6.94 7.72
C PHE A 105 -12.19 -7.89 8.90
N ASP A 106 -13.25 -8.68 8.80
CA ASP A 106 -13.77 -9.50 9.90
C ASP A 106 -12.86 -10.70 10.22
N SER A 107 -12.08 -11.14 9.24
CA SER A 107 -11.01 -12.11 9.44
C SER A 107 -9.74 -11.65 8.75
N VAL A 108 -8.61 -11.79 9.45
CA VAL A 108 -7.28 -11.53 8.90
C VAL A 108 -6.31 -12.63 9.32
N GLN A 109 -5.48 -13.06 8.37
CA GLN A 109 -4.36 -13.97 8.59
C GLN A 109 -3.16 -13.43 7.82
N GLY A 110 -2.00 -13.44 8.46
CA GLY A 110 -0.78 -12.95 7.86
C GLY A 110 0.14 -12.33 8.89
N SER A 111 1.29 -11.89 8.41
CA SER A 111 2.31 -11.34 9.29
C SER A 111 3.09 -10.23 8.60
N LEU A 112 3.65 -9.35 9.43
CA LEU A 112 4.51 -8.26 9.02
C LEU A 112 5.86 -8.38 9.73
N ARG A 113 6.93 -8.09 9.01
CA ARG A 113 8.30 -8.17 9.49
C ARG A 113 8.86 -6.78 9.71
N PHE A 114 9.20 -6.48 10.96
CA PHE A 114 9.87 -5.26 11.38
C PHE A 114 10.64 -5.52 12.68
N GLY A 115 11.61 -4.67 13.02
CA GLY A 115 12.47 -4.90 14.19
C GLY A 115 13.27 -6.22 14.15
N GLY A 116 13.42 -6.84 12.97
CA GLY A 116 14.07 -8.13 12.80
C GLY A 116 13.20 -9.34 13.14
N GLN A 117 11.98 -9.15 13.65
CA GLN A 117 11.02 -10.19 14.03
C GLN A 117 9.83 -10.23 13.07
N ASN A 118 9.10 -11.34 13.08
CA ASN A 118 7.83 -11.48 12.40
C ASN A 118 6.71 -11.31 13.43
N HIS A 119 5.72 -10.50 13.09
CA HIS A 119 4.60 -10.16 13.95
C HIS A 119 3.30 -10.53 13.25
N ASP A 120 2.46 -11.30 13.92
CA ASP A 120 1.18 -11.71 13.35
C ASP A 120 0.21 -10.54 13.35
N VAL A 121 -0.51 -10.34 12.23
CA VAL A 121 -1.54 -9.31 12.12
C VAL A 121 -2.79 -9.81 12.82
N VAL A 122 -3.26 -9.06 13.82
CA VAL A 122 -4.40 -9.45 14.67
C VAL A 122 -5.69 -8.83 14.17
N VAL A 123 -5.65 -7.57 13.74
CA VAL A 123 -6.83 -6.84 13.29
C VAL A 123 -6.47 -5.83 12.21
N LEU A 124 -7.41 -5.63 11.29
CA LEU A 124 -7.42 -4.50 10.36
C LEU A 124 -8.69 -3.69 10.62
N PHE A 125 -8.56 -2.37 10.71
CA PHE A 125 -9.68 -1.46 10.88
C PHE A 125 -10.32 -1.13 9.54
N ASN A 126 -11.58 -0.71 9.61
CA ASN A 126 -12.39 -0.41 8.43
C ASN A 126 -11.72 0.60 7.50
N SER A 127 -11.92 0.41 6.20
CA SER A 127 -11.49 1.33 5.15
C SER A 127 -12.63 1.58 4.17
N SER A 128 -12.34 2.15 3.01
CA SER A 128 -13.30 2.44 1.95
C SER A 128 -12.62 2.52 0.59
N ILE A 129 -13.39 2.24 -0.46
CA ILE A 129 -12.92 2.32 -1.85
C ILE A 129 -13.67 3.45 -2.55
N GLY A 130 -12.90 4.40 -3.07
CA GLY A 130 -13.42 5.54 -3.84
C GLY A 130 -13.06 5.45 -5.32
N THR A 131 -13.99 5.87 -6.18
CA THR A 131 -13.87 5.86 -7.64
C THR A 131 -14.86 6.87 -8.26
N ASP A 132 -14.72 7.13 -9.55
CA ASP A 132 -15.68 7.90 -10.33
C ASP A 132 -16.93 7.07 -10.70
N PHE A 133 -17.93 7.74 -11.27
CA PHE A 133 -19.16 7.13 -11.76
C PHE A 133 -19.00 6.57 -13.19
N PHE A 134 -19.95 5.71 -13.59
CA PHE A 134 -20.08 5.25 -14.98
C PHE A 134 -21.56 5.14 -15.36
N THR A 135 -21.83 4.99 -16.66
CA THR A 135 -23.19 4.81 -17.20
C THR A 135 -23.34 3.43 -17.83
N PHE A 136 -24.45 2.75 -17.53
CA PHE A 136 -24.78 1.45 -18.10
C PHE A 136 -25.07 1.55 -19.60
N PRO A 137 -24.62 0.59 -20.42
CA PRO A 137 -24.85 0.66 -21.85
C PRO A 137 -26.30 0.31 -22.21
N THR A 138 -26.84 1.01 -23.20
CA THR A 138 -28.23 0.86 -23.67
C THR A 138 -28.40 -0.25 -24.72
N ASN A 139 -27.32 -0.87 -25.15
CA ASN A 139 -27.30 -1.87 -26.22
C ASN A 139 -27.69 -3.30 -25.77
N GLY A 140 -28.06 -3.49 -24.50
CA GLY A 140 -28.49 -4.80 -23.97
C GLY A 140 -27.39 -5.87 -23.99
N LYS A 141 -26.12 -5.47 -23.84
CA LYS A 141 -25.00 -6.42 -23.83
C LYS A 141 -25.13 -7.38 -22.64
N SER A 142 -25.18 -8.69 -22.92
CA SER A 142 -25.37 -9.74 -21.90
C SER A 142 -24.45 -9.63 -20.70
N MET A 143 -23.20 -9.18 -20.91
CA MET A 143 -22.21 -8.94 -19.88
C MET A 143 -21.53 -7.59 -20.10
N PHE A 144 -21.62 -6.72 -19.10
CA PHE A 144 -20.99 -5.41 -19.09
C PHE A 144 -19.90 -5.37 -18.03
N THR A 145 -18.67 -5.09 -18.45
CA THR A 145 -17.52 -4.92 -17.54
C THR A 145 -16.97 -3.52 -17.72
N VAL A 146 -16.76 -2.83 -16.59
CA VAL A 146 -16.17 -1.50 -16.53
C VAL A 146 -14.95 -1.54 -15.63
N SER A 147 -13.92 -0.77 -15.98
CA SER A 147 -12.71 -0.61 -15.18
C SER A 147 -12.51 0.88 -14.92
N LEU A 148 -12.49 1.25 -13.66
CA LEU A 148 -12.34 2.64 -13.21
C LEU A 148 -11.07 2.78 -12.38
N PRO A 149 -10.32 3.89 -12.50
CA PRO A 149 -9.31 4.24 -11.51
C PRO A 149 -9.97 4.31 -10.13
N ALA A 150 -9.33 3.70 -9.13
CA ALA A 150 -9.86 3.67 -7.79
C ALA A 150 -8.74 3.81 -6.76
N PHE A 151 -9.08 4.34 -5.60
CA PHE A 151 -8.20 4.36 -4.44
C PHE A 151 -8.85 3.58 -3.30
N LEU A 152 -8.02 2.84 -2.56
CA LEU A 152 -8.37 2.22 -1.30
C LEU A 152 -7.75 3.08 -0.21
N ASN A 153 -8.58 3.60 0.71
CA ASN A 153 -8.08 4.44 1.79
C ASN A 153 -7.08 3.66 2.66
N PRO A 154 -6.12 4.34 3.30
CA PRO A 154 -5.15 3.69 4.17
C PRO A 154 -5.85 2.78 5.19
N ILE A 155 -5.31 1.57 5.37
CA ILE A 155 -5.86 0.60 6.31
C ILE A 155 -4.98 0.64 7.56
N MET A 156 -5.56 0.97 8.70
CA MET A 156 -4.89 0.82 9.99
C MET A 156 -5.05 -0.62 10.48
N GLY A 157 -4.12 -1.10 11.31
CA GLY A 157 -4.25 -2.39 11.97
C GLY A 157 -3.31 -2.52 13.14
N ASP A 158 -3.47 -3.60 13.91
CA ASP A 158 -2.60 -3.94 15.03
C ASP A 158 -2.00 -5.34 14.84
N VAL A 159 -0.78 -5.52 15.36
CA VAL A 159 -0.12 -6.83 15.43
C VAL A 159 -0.20 -7.43 16.85
N ASP A 160 0.24 -8.67 16.97
CA ASP A 160 0.32 -9.46 18.21
C ASP A 160 1.02 -8.76 19.39
N SER A 161 1.99 -7.90 19.11
CA SER A 161 2.71 -7.11 20.12
C SER A 161 1.92 -5.90 20.65
N GLY A 162 0.73 -5.62 20.09
CA GLY A 162 -0.08 -4.45 20.38
C GLY A 162 0.38 -3.17 19.68
N GLN A 163 1.34 -3.27 18.76
CA GLN A 163 1.81 -2.13 17.97
C GLN A 163 0.89 -1.88 16.77
N SER A 164 0.45 -0.63 16.62
CA SER A 164 -0.36 -0.21 15.47
C SER A 164 0.49 0.09 14.24
N PHE A 165 -0.07 -0.17 13.07
CA PHE A 165 0.52 0.13 11.78
C PHE A 165 -0.50 0.69 10.78
N ASN A 166 0.01 1.28 9.71
CA ASN A 166 -0.72 1.74 8.54
C ASN A 166 -0.27 0.96 7.30
N LEU A 167 -1.22 0.55 6.48
CA LEU A 167 -0.99 0.07 5.13
C LEU A 167 -1.22 1.19 4.14
N GLN A 168 -0.18 1.53 3.39
CA GLN A 168 -0.30 2.40 2.24
C GLN A 168 -0.51 1.57 0.99
N ILE A 169 -1.68 1.73 0.38
CA ILE A 169 -2.08 1.03 -0.82
C ILE A 169 -2.05 2.02 -1.98
N PRO A 170 -1.23 1.78 -3.01
CA PRO A 170 -1.18 2.64 -4.19
C PRO A 170 -2.51 2.71 -4.93
N LEU A 171 -2.60 3.68 -5.85
CA LEU A 171 -3.73 3.77 -6.77
C LEU A 171 -3.90 2.48 -7.56
N GLY A 172 -5.15 2.01 -7.62
CA GLY A 172 -5.54 0.79 -8.28
C GLY A 172 -6.64 1.04 -9.30
N LYS A 173 -7.32 -0.05 -9.63
CA LYS A 173 -8.50 -0.06 -10.49
C LYS A 173 -9.58 -0.88 -9.82
N LEU A 174 -10.81 -0.36 -9.85
CA LEU A 174 -12.01 -1.12 -9.53
C LEU A 174 -12.60 -1.65 -10.83
N VAL A 175 -12.61 -2.97 -10.97
CA VAL A 175 -13.18 -3.67 -12.12
C VAL A 175 -14.50 -4.29 -11.70
N LEU A 176 -15.59 -3.86 -12.31
CA LEU A 176 -16.95 -4.29 -11.99
C LEU A 176 -17.58 -4.97 -13.18
N THR A 177 -18.33 -6.03 -12.92
CA THR A 177 -19.02 -6.83 -13.91
C THR A 177 -20.48 -6.94 -13.57
N PHE A 178 -21.33 -6.69 -14.56
CA PHE A 178 -22.77 -6.74 -14.49
C PHE A 178 -23.32 -7.67 -15.57
N VAL A 179 -24.39 -8.38 -15.23
CA VAL A 179 -25.12 -9.25 -16.16
C VAL A 179 -26.40 -8.54 -16.57
N PHE A 180 -26.70 -8.53 -17.85
CA PHE A 180 -27.94 -7.98 -18.39
C PHE A 180 -29.04 -9.03 -18.35
N VAL A 181 -30.16 -8.66 -17.71
CA VAL A 181 -31.39 -9.42 -17.67
C VAL A 181 -32.37 -8.79 -18.66
N PRO A 182 -32.74 -9.49 -19.75
CA PRO A 182 -33.65 -8.94 -20.75
C PRO A 182 -35.06 -8.78 -20.18
N ALA A 183 -35.81 -7.83 -20.73
CA ALA A 183 -37.20 -7.61 -20.37
C ALA A 183 -38.03 -8.88 -20.60
N LYS A 184 -38.87 -9.25 -19.62
CA LYS A 184 -39.71 -10.44 -19.69
C LYS A 184 -41.03 -10.21 -18.97
N ASN A 185 -42.14 -10.63 -19.56
CA ASN A 185 -43.49 -10.59 -18.95
C ASN A 185 -43.89 -9.23 -18.36
N GLY A 186 -43.53 -8.13 -19.02
CA GLY A 186 -43.84 -6.77 -18.55
C GLY A 186 -42.82 -6.18 -17.56
N SER A 187 -41.84 -6.96 -17.09
CA SER A 187 -40.71 -6.43 -16.33
C SER A 187 -39.69 -5.76 -17.27
N PRO A 188 -39.21 -4.55 -16.96
CA PRO A 188 -38.19 -3.88 -17.77
C PRO A 188 -36.86 -4.63 -17.74
N ALA A 189 -36.02 -4.39 -18.75
CA ALA A 189 -34.65 -4.94 -18.76
C ALA A 189 -33.76 -4.18 -17.77
N PHE A 190 -32.79 -4.88 -17.16
CA PHE A 190 -31.88 -4.29 -16.19
C PHE A 190 -30.51 -4.98 -16.18
N TYR A 191 -29.52 -4.31 -15.60
CA TYR A 191 -28.24 -4.88 -15.22
C TYR A 191 -28.25 -5.25 -13.74
N GLN A 192 -27.62 -6.37 -13.41
CA GLN A 192 -27.43 -6.84 -12.04
C GLN A 192 -25.94 -7.02 -11.76
N PHE A 193 -25.48 -6.59 -10.59
CA PHE A 193 -24.09 -6.79 -10.19
C PHE A 193 -23.78 -8.28 -10.06
N SER A 194 -22.66 -8.71 -10.63
CA SER A 194 -22.23 -10.11 -10.62
C SER A 194 -20.93 -10.32 -9.86
N LYS A 195 -19.92 -9.47 -10.10
CA LYS A 195 -18.65 -9.51 -9.37
C LYS A 195 -17.86 -8.24 -9.58
N GLY A 196 -17.05 -7.91 -8.59
CA GLY A 196 -16.16 -6.77 -8.55
C GLY A 196 -14.77 -7.20 -8.08
N ARG A 197 -13.78 -6.37 -8.38
CA ARG A 197 -12.42 -6.54 -7.85
C ARG A 197 -11.70 -5.20 -7.85
N PHE A 198 -11.22 -4.78 -6.69
CA PHE A 198 -10.15 -3.80 -6.62
C PHE A 198 -8.81 -4.51 -6.80
N ALA A 199 -7.93 -3.96 -7.64
CA ALA A 199 -6.57 -4.44 -7.77
C ALA A 199 -5.61 -3.28 -8.07
N LEU A 200 -4.37 -3.39 -7.60
CA LEU A 200 -3.34 -2.44 -8.03
C LEU A 200 -3.15 -2.53 -9.55
N ALA A 201 -3.00 -1.37 -10.18
CA ALA A 201 -2.54 -1.35 -11.56
C ALA A 201 -1.13 -1.93 -11.57
N THR A 202 -0.92 -3.07 -12.24
CA THR A 202 0.41 -3.66 -12.39
C THR A 202 1.31 -2.67 -13.10
N VAL A 203 2.08 -1.88 -12.35
CA VAL A 203 3.20 -1.11 -12.89
C VAL A 203 4.38 -2.07 -12.85
N PRO A 204 4.88 -2.56 -13.99
CA PRO A 204 6.12 -3.32 -13.99
C PRO A 204 7.18 -2.45 -13.33
N GLU A 205 7.83 -2.96 -12.29
CA GLU A 205 8.86 -2.22 -11.59
C GLU A 205 9.92 -1.76 -12.61
N PRO A 206 10.33 -0.47 -12.63
CA PRO A 206 11.35 0.03 -13.55
C PRO A 206 12.64 -0.81 -13.52
N GLY A 207 12.93 -1.46 -12.39
CA GLY A 207 14.07 -2.35 -12.21
C GLY A 207 13.98 -3.68 -12.99
N THR A 208 12.79 -4.18 -13.31
CA THR A 208 12.62 -5.44 -14.05
C THR A 208 13.12 -5.31 -15.48
N PHE A 209 12.84 -4.18 -16.13
CA PHE A 209 13.41 -3.87 -17.44
C PHE A 209 14.94 -3.67 -17.37
N GLY A 210 15.43 -3.00 -16.33
CA GLY A 210 16.88 -2.78 -16.13
C GLY A 210 17.66 -4.08 -15.88
N LEU A 211 17.12 -4.99 -15.07
CA LEU A 211 17.73 -6.29 -14.79
C LEU A 211 17.63 -7.25 -15.98
N MET A 212 16.51 -7.26 -16.72
CA MET A 212 16.42 -8.03 -17.96
C MET A 212 17.37 -7.50 -19.04
N ALA A 213 17.48 -6.18 -19.20
CA ALA A 213 18.40 -5.56 -20.16
C ALA A 213 19.88 -5.84 -19.80
N SER A 214 20.25 -5.74 -18.52
CA SER A 214 21.62 -6.04 -18.09
C SER A 214 21.95 -7.53 -18.18
N GLY A 215 21.00 -8.42 -17.90
CA GLY A 215 21.16 -9.87 -18.11
C GLY A 215 21.41 -10.24 -19.58
N LEU A 216 20.67 -9.66 -20.51
CA LEU A 216 20.87 -9.84 -21.96
C LEU A 216 22.22 -9.29 -22.44
N ALA A 217 22.64 -8.12 -21.94
CA ALA A 217 23.94 -7.54 -22.25
C ALA A 217 25.11 -8.40 -21.73
N GLY A 218 24.98 -8.97 -20.53
CA GLY A 218 25.97 -9.89 -19.95
C GLY A 218 26.15 -11.17 -20.75
N ILE A 219 25.05 -11.76 -21.24
CA ILE A 219 25.08 -12.96 -22.09
C ILE A 219 25.73 -12.65 -23.44
N LEU A 220 25.35 -11.55 -24.08
CA LEU A 220 25.95 -11.12 -25.36
C LEU A 220 27.46 -10.82 -25.21
N GLY A 221 27.86 -10.16 -24.13
CA GLY A 221 29.27 -9.89 -23.82
C GLY A 221 30.09 -11.17 -23.62
N ALA A 222 29.53 -12.19 -22.97
CA ALA A 222 30.20 -13.48 -22.78
C ALA A 222 30.34 -14.28 -24.09
N ILE A 223 29.37 -14.19 -25.00
CA ILE A 223 29.41 -14.84 -26.32
C ILE A 223 30.45 -14.19 -27.22
N LEU A 224 30.50 -12.85 -27.27
CA LEU A 224 31.48 -12.12 -28.07
C LEU A 224 32.91 -12.38 -27.59
N ARG A 225 33.14 -12.35 -26.28
CA ARG A 225 34.46 -12.62 -25.69
C ARG A 225 34.97 -14.05 -25.95
N LYS A 226 34.08 -15.03 -26.14
CA LYS A 226 34.45 -16.41 -26.54
C LYS A 226 34.79 -16.55 -28.03
N ARG A 227 34.35 -15.65 -28.90
CA ARG A 227 34.66 -15.68 -30.33
C ARG A 227 36.06 -15.11 -30.60
N ASP A 228 36.46 -14.08 -29.88
CA ASP A 228 37.79 -13.47 -30.03
C ASP A 228 38.94 -14.39 -29.58
N CYS A 229 38.71 -15.27 -28.61
CA CYS A 229 39.71 -16.28 -28.21
C CYS A 229 39.87 -17.43 -29.22
N LYS A 230 38.99 -17.56 -30.23
CA LYS A 230 39.04 -18.64 -31.22
C LYS A 230 39.71 -18.22 -32.55
N SER A 231 40.04 -16.94 -32.73
CA SER A 231 40.71 -16.42 -33.93
C SER A 231 42.17 -16.04 -33.67
N SER A 232 42.96 -16.98 -33.14
CA SER A 232 44.42 -16.87 -33.19
C SER A 232 44.93 -17.69 -34.39
N PRO A 233 45.69 -17.09 -35.33
CA PRO A 233 46.01 -17.71 -36.61
C PRO A 233 47.01 -18.84 -36.45
N THR A 234 46.73 -19.97 -37.10
CA THR A 234 47.63 -21.12 -37.22
C THR A 234 48.82 -20.74 -38.09
N TYR A 235 50.01 -20.61 -37.49
CA TYR A 235 51.27 -20.48 -38.24
C TYR A 235 51.57 -21.80 -38.98
N THR A 236 51.63 -21.74 -40.30
CA THR A 236 52.15 -22.81 -41.17
C THR A 236 53.67 -22.67 -41.24
N LEU A 237 54.39 -23.65 -40.70
CA LEU A 237 55.85 -23.78 -40.83
C LEU A 237 56.13 -25.13 -41.47
N TRP A 238 56.25 -25.15 -42.79
CA TRP A 238 56.74 -26.29 -43.56
C TRP A 238 58.26 -26.40 -43.38
N ARG A 239 58.74 -27.61 -43.08
CA ARG A 239 60.13 -27.98 -42.85
C ARG A 239 60.58 -28.90 -43.99
N ARG A 240 61.77 -28.61 -44.53
CA ARG A 240 62.68 -29.45 -45.35
C ARG A 240 62.13 -30.12 -46.61
#